data_AF-A0A920SEZ9-F1
#
_entry.id   AF-A0A920SEZ9-F1
#
_cell.length_a   1.000
_cell.length_b   1.000
_cell.length_c   1.000
_cell.angle_alpha   90.00
_cell.angle_beta   90.00
_cell.angle_gamma   90.00
#
_symmetry.space_group_name_H-M   'P 1'
#
loop_
_entity.id
_entity.type
_entity.pdbx_description
1 polymer ?
#
loop_
_entity_poly.entity_id
_entity_poly.type
_entity_poly.pdbx_seq_one_letter_code
_entity_poly.pdbx_strand_id
1 'polypeptide(L)' 'MDSGDIAWMLTSTALVVFMVPGLALFYGGMVRSKNVLNMLMMNMYCIGIVPVVGSWSLLHRQLTRR' A
#
# COMPACT_ATOMS: atom_id res chain seq x y z
N MET A 1 -18.32 19.04 8.05
CA MET A 1 -17.72 17.81 7.50
C MET A 1 -18.86 17.12 6.80
N ASP A 2 -18.96 17.31 5.50
CA ASP A 2 -20.11 16.86 4.73
C ASP A 2 -19.98 15.36 4.47
N SER A 3 -21.04 14.60 4.75
CA SER A 3 -21.01 13.13 4.65
C SER A 3 -20.62 12.65 3.25
N GLY A 4 -20.92 13.44 2.21
CA GLY A 4 -20.50 13.18 0.83
C GLY A 4 -18.99 13.23 0.62
N ASP A 5 -18.30 14.18 1.26
CA ASP A 5 -16.84 14.32 1.15
C ASP A 5 -16.13 13.16 1.84
N ILE A 6 -16.66 12.71 3.00
CA ILE A 6 -16.13 11.53 3.70
C ILE A 6 -16.32 10.27 2.84
N ALA A 7 -17.51 10.09 2.26
CA ALA A 7 -17.78 8.95 1.39
C ALA A 7 -16.83 8.93 0.18
N TRP A 8 -16.64 10.08 -0.48
CA TRP A 8 -15.74 10.21 -1.61
C TRP A 8 -14.28 9.93 -1.24
N MET A 9 -13.82 10.45 -0.10
CA MET A 9 -12.48 10.21 0.43
C MET A 9 -12.24 8.73 0.75
N LEU A 10 -13.20 8.06 1.39
CA LEU A 10 -13.09 6.63 1.71
C LEU A 10 -13.07 5.77 0.44
N THR A 11 -13.94 6.05 -0.53
CA THR A 11 -13.94 5.36 -1.83
C THR A 11 -12.61 5.56 -2.57
N SER A 12 -12.11 6.79 -2.61
CA SER A 12 -10.83 7.11 -3.25
C SER A 12 -9.66 6.38 -2.58
N THR A 13 -9.65 6.34 -1.25
CA THR A 13 -8.61 5.65 -0.48
C THR A 13 -8.64 4.13 -0.73
N ALA A 14 -9.84 3.54 -0.79
CA ALA A 14 -10.00 2.12 -1.12
C ALA A 14 -9.47 1.78 -2.53
N LEU A 15 -9.71 2.64 -3.53
CA LEU A 15 -9.18 2.47 -4.88
C LEU A 15 -7.64 2.50 -4.93
N VAL A 16 -7.01 3.39 -4.15
CA VAL A 16 -5.54 3.47 -4.07
C VAL A 16 -4.94 2.20 -3.46
N VAL A 17 -5.55 1.67 -2.39
CA VAL A 17 -5.09 0.41 -1.76
C VAL A 17 -5.19 -0.77 -2.75
N PHE A 18 -6.20 -0.76 -3.63
CA PHE A 18 -6.40 -1.81 -4.64
C PHE A 18 -5.33 -1.81 -5.76
N MET A 19 -4.60 -0.71 -5.99
CA MET A 19 -3.51 -0.71 -6.97
C MET A 19 -2.36 -1.64 -6.58
N VAL A 20 -2.07 -1.77 -5.29
CA VAL A 20 -0.94 -2.57 -4.80
C VAL A 20 -1.07 -4.05 -5.21
N PRO A 21 -2.18 -4.76 -4.94
CA PRO A 21 -2.35 -6.13 -5.43
C PRO A 21 -2.53 -6.19 -6.97
N GLY A 22 -3.13 -5.17 -7.59
CA GLY A 22 -3.30 -5.11 -9.06
C GLY A 22 -1.97 -5.13 -9.81
N LEU A 23 -0.98 -4.37 -9.34
CA LEU A 23 0.37 -4.40 -9.89
C LEU A 23 1.05 -5.74 -9.65
N ALA A 24 0.88 -6.38 -8.49
CA ALA A 24 1.49 -7.69 -8.24
C ALA A 24 0.94 -8.80 -9.14
N LEU A 25 -0.35 -8.79 -9.48
CA LEU A 25 -0.91 -9.73 -10.44
C LEU A 25 -0.38 -9.46 -11.85
N PHE A 26 -0.27 -8.19 -12.25
CA PHE A 26 0.28 -7.80 -13.54
C PHE A 26 1.77 -8.15 -13.69
N TYR A 27 2.60 -7.77 -12.71
CA TYR A 27 4.03 -8.10 -12.69
C TYR A 27 4.30 -9.59 -12.43
N GLY A 28 3.42 -10.27 -11.68
CA GLY A 28 3.45 -11.71 -11.50
C GLY A 28 3.22 -12.46 -12.81
N GLY A 29 2.29 -12.00 -13.66
CA GLY A 29 2.04 -12.60 -14.99
C GLY A 29 3.20 -12.46 -15.99
N MET A 30 4.08 -11.47 -15.80
CA MET A 30 5.29 -11.27 -16.61
C MET A 30 6.52 -12.04 -16.09
N VAL A 31 6.40 -12.67 -14.92
CA VAL A 31 7.45 -13.44 -14.27
C VAL A 31 7.28 -14.94 -14.55
N ARG A 32 8.40 -15.68 -14.57
CA ARG A 32 8.40 -17.13 -14.73
C ARG A 32 7.51 -17.77 -13.66
N SER A 33 6.65 -18.72 -14.04
CA SER A 33 5.65 -19.36 -13.17
C SER A 33 6.17 -19.76 -11.77
N LYS A 34 7.42 -20.26 -11.69
CA LYS A 34 8.07 -20.64 -10.42
C LYS A 34 8.26 -19.48 -9.41
N ASN A 35 8.23 -18.23 -9.86
CA ASN A 35 8.50 -17.03 -9.07
C ASN A 35 7.24 -16.18 -8.82
N VAL A 36 6.07 -16.59 -9.33
CA VAL A 36 4.80 -15.86 -9.17
C VAL A 36 4.37 -15.82 -7.70
N LEU A 37 4.48 -16.95 -7.01
CA LEU A 37 4.20 -17.02 -5.57
C LEU A 37 5.09 -16.07 -4.78
N ASN A 38 6.38 -16.00 -5.11
CA ASN A 38 7.33 -15.09 -4.46
C ASN A 38 6.98 -13.61 -4.69
N MET A 39 6.55 -13.25 -5.90
CA MET A 39 6.08 -11.88 -6.20
C MET A 39 4.81 -11.51 -5.41
N LEU A 40 3.86 -12.44 -5.30
CA LEU A 40 2.60 -12.21 -4.58
C LEU A 40 2.82 -12.09 -3.07
N MET A 41 3.71 -12.92 -2.51
CA MET A 41 4.11 -12.82 -1.10
C MET A 41 4.83 -11.50 -0.81
N MET A 42 5.75 -11.07 -1.68
CA MET A 42 6.45 -9.79 -1.51
C MET A 42 5.49 -8.60 -1.51
N ASN A 43 4.42 -8.65 -2.31
CA ASN A 43 3.38 -7.62 -2.32
C ASN A 43 2.59 -7.54 -1.00
N MET A 44 2.21 -8.70 -0.44
CA MET A 44 1.55 -8.77 0.87
C MET A 44 2.43 -8.20 1.99
N TYR A 45 3.74 -8.47 1.94
CA TYR A 45 4.69 -7.86 2.87
C TYR A 45 4.81 -6.34 2.69
N CYS A 46 4.80 -5.83 1.46
CA CYS A 46 4.83 -4.39 1.20
C CYS A 46 3.62 -3.66 1.79
N ILE A 47 2.41 -4.23 1.67
CA ILE A 47 1.18 -3.62 2.24
C ILE A 47 1.30 -3.48 3.77
N GLY A 48 1.91 -4.45 4.45
CA GLY A 48 2.10 -4.40 5.90
C GLY A 48 3.24 -3.47 6.37
N ILE A 49 4.37 -3.46 5.66
CA ILE A 49 5.60 -2.76 6.12
C ILE A 49 5.56 -1.26 5.78
N VAL A 50 5.04 -0.88 4.61
CA VAL A 50 5.08 0.51 4.13
C VAL A 50 4.37 1.49 5.08
N PRO A 51 3.16 1.21 5.61
CA PRO A 51 2.50 2.08 6.57
C PRO A 51 3.25 2.16 7.91
N VAL A 52 3.85 1.05 8.36
CA VAL A 52 4.61 0.98 9.62
C VAL A 52 5.87 1.84 9.53
N VAL A 53 6.64 1.69 8.46
CA VAL A 53 7.85 2.50 8.22
C VAL A 53 7.49 3.96 7.98
N GLY A 54 6.42 4.23 7.23
CA GLY A 54 5.90 5.58 7.03
C GLY A 54 5.54 6.26 8.35
N SER A 55 4.79 5.57 9.22
CA SER A 55 4.40 6.07 10.54
C SER A 55 5.62 6.35 11.43
N TRP A 56 6.60 5.44 11.44
CA TRP A 56 7.86 5.65 12.15
C TRP A 56 8.65 6.85 11.61
N SER A 57 8.72 7.01 10.28
CA SER A 57 9.42 8.14 9.65
C SER A 57 8.76 9.49 9.94
N LEU A 58 7.44 9.50 10.10
CA LEU A 58 6.69 10.70 10.48
C LEU A 58 6.94 11.01 11.95
N LEU A 59 6.89 10.01 12.84
CA LEU A 59 7.19 10.18 14.26
C LEU A 59 8.62 10.69 14.50
N HIS A 60 9.59 10.11 13.80
CA HIS A 60 10.98 10.58 13.84
C HIS A 60 11.07 12.06 13.42
N ARG A 61 10.37 12.46 12.34
CA ARG A 61 10.31 13.87 11.90
C ARG A 61 9.66 14.81 12.92
N GLN A 62 8.72 14.33 13.74
CA GLN A 62 8.13 15.12 14.83
C GLN A 62 9.11 15.31 16.00
N LEU A 63 9.96 14.33 16.27
CA LEU A 63 10.98 14.40 17.34
C LEU A 63 12.16 15.28 16.95
N THR A 64 12.56 15.31 15.68
CA THR A 64 13.66 16.17 15.18
C THR A 64 13.25 17.64 14.97
N ARG A 65 11.94 17.96 14.99
CA ARG A 65 11.40 19.32 14.79
C ARG A 65 10.92 19.99 16.09
N ARG A 66 11.28 19.46 17.25
CA ARG A 66 11.13 20.10 18.57
C ARG A 66 12.48 20.50 19.11
#